data_AF-B6QIU1-F1
#
_entry.id   AF-B6QIU1-F1
#
_cell.length_a   1.000
_cell.length_b   1.000
_cell.length_c   1.000
_cell.angle_alpha   90.00
_cell.angle_beta   90.00
_cell.angle_gamma   90.00
#
_symmetry.space_group_name_H-M   'P 1'
#
loop_
_entity.id
_entity.type
_entity.pdbx_description
1 polymer ?
#
loop_
_entity_poly.entity_id
_entity_poly.type
_entity_poly.pdbx_seq_one_letter_code
_entity_poly.pdbx_strand_id
1 'polypeptide(L)'
;MASQSQSSAQDQEVKELCVMCNNGPARRCGRCRSVFYCSKDCQKHDFSTHKFLCKEYSEQYPRPSPDHKRAILFPADKNKPRMIWMQFKSGWIGNAMPGFRYVEVNKVRGRRLGRGFSPGSREKQDGYCIKFMFRDNYLVDGSFTNRSIEACVRPWGPLRRVPHGPVVVSRTVPDALDRTLFGEDVDDVTLADFRHAINHLWSYYGTAREKFSESSPLPPFPFARAPPPAPAPADEDTEITPSQG
;
A
#
# COMPACT_ATOMS: atom_id res chain seq x y z
N MET A 1 14.83 -21.42 -32.99
CA MET A 1 14.20 -22.22 -31.93
C MET A 1 13.88 -21.29 -30.78
N ALA A 2 12.60 -21.16 -30.44
CA ALA A 2 12.10 -20.25 -29.44
C ALA A 2 12.39 -20.80 -28.03
N SER A 3 13.01 -19.99 -27.17
CA SER A 3 13.06 -20.25 -25.73
C SER A 3 12.21 -19.18 -25.06
N GLN A 4 11.01 -19.58 -24.64
CA GLN A 4 10.06 -18.71 -23.97
C GLN A 4 10.43 -18.54 -22.50
N SER A 5 10.29 -17.29 -22.09
CA SER A 5 10.41 -16.71 -20.77
C SER A 5 9.42 -17.32 -19.76
N GLN A 6 9.94 -17.82 -18.64
CA GLN A 6 9.16 -18.22 -17.46
C GLN A 6 9.43 -17.22 -16.33
N SER A 7 8.59 -16.19 -16.19
CA SER A 7 8.61 -15.30 -15.01
C SER A 7 7.23 -14.69 -14.68
N SER A 8 6.14 -15.48 -14.73
CA SER A 8 4.78 -14.91 -14.73
C SER A 8 3.74 -15.59 -13.84
N ALA A 9 4.12 -16.49 -12.92
CA ALA A 9 3.14 -17.13 -12.01
C ALA A 9 2.98 -16.38 -10.67
N GLN A 10 4.06 -15.88 -10.07
CA GLN A 10 4.01 -15.28 -8.71
C GLN A 10 3.52 -13.81 -8.70
N ASP A 11 3.68 -13.08 -9.80
CA ASP A 11 3.32 -11.64 -9.90
C ASP A 11 1.84 -11.38 -10.19
N GLN A 12 1.09 -12.39 -10.63
CA GLN A 12 -0.36 -12.26 -10.88
C GLN A 12 -1.18 -12.46 -9.60
N GLU A 13 -0.72 -13.31 -8.68
CA GLU A 13 -1.48 -13.72 -7.49
C GLU A 13 -1.68 -12.59 -6.47
N VAL A 14 -0.72 -11.64 -6.37
CA VAL A 14 -0.78 -10.54 -5.40
C VAL A 14 -1.71 -9.39 -5.84
N LYS A 15 -1.98 -9.24 -7.14
CA LYS A 15 -2.76 -8.12 -7.69
C LYS A 15 -4.26 -8.22 -7.42
N GLU A 16 -4.76 -9.41 -7.09
CA GLU A 16 -6.19 -9.65 -6.85
C GLU A 16 -6.54 -9.88 -5.37
N LEU A 17 -5.64 -9.49 -4.46
CA LEU A 17 -5.87 -9.60 -3.02
C LEU A 17 -6.57 -8.35 -2.47
N CYS A 18 -7.53 -8.56 -1.58
CA CYS A 18 -8.23 -7.49 -0.88
C CYS A 18 -7.25 -6.58 -0.13
N VAL A 19 -7.24 -5.28 -0.43
CA VAL A 19 -6.33 -4.31 0.22
C VAL A 19 -6.52 -4.22 1.74
N MET A 20 -7.68 -4.69 2.23
CA MET A 20 -8.05 -4.60 3.64
C MET A 20 -7.69 -5.85 4.44
N CYS A 21 -7.84 -7.05 3.89
CA CYS A 21 -7.62 -8.28 4.66
C CYS A 21 -6.67 -9.28 4.01
N ASN A 22 -6.09 -8.95 2.85
CA ASN A 22 -5.23 -9.82 2.06
C ASN A 22 -5.88 -11.09 1.50
N ASN A 23 -7.18 -11.32 1.71
CA ASN A 23 -7.88 -12.47 1.14
C ASN A 23 -8.21 -12.22 -0.36
N GLY A 24 -8.15 -13.28 -1.15
CA GLY A 24 -8.64 -13.34 -2.53
C GLY A 24 -9.74 -14.41 -2.69
N PRO A 25 -10.43 -14.46 -3.85
CA PRO A 25 -10.34 -13.48 -4.93
C PRO A 25 -11.06 -12.18 -4.55
N ALA A 26 -10.47 -11.03 -4.89
CA ALA A 26 -11.07 -9.73 -4.65
C ALA A 26 -11.50 -9.06 -5.96
N ARG A 27 -12.49 -8.18 -5.87
CA ARG A 27 -13.03 -7.44 -7.02
C ARG A 27 -12.57 -6.00 -6.99
N ARG A 28 -12.32 -5.44 -8.17
CA ARG A 28 -11.93 -4.03 -8.32
C ARG A 28 -13.06 -3.10 -7.86
N CYS A 29 -12.68 -1.96 -7.29
CA CYS A 29 -13.60 -0.85 -7.05
C CYS A 29 -14.26 -0.44 -8.39
N GLY A 30 -15.59 -0.37 -8.41
CA GLY A 30 -16.35 -0.10 -9.64
C GLY A 30 -16.07 1.25 -10.31
N ARG A 31 -15.55 2.23 -9.55
CA ARG A 31 -15.22 3.57 -10.05
C ARG A 31 -13.77 3.68 -10.53
N CYS A 32 -12.81 3.62 -9.61
CA CYS A 32 -11.40 3.86 -9.93
C CYS A 32 -10.67 2.66 -10.55
N ARG A 33 -11.20 1.44 -10.36
CA ARG A 33 -10.59 0.16 -10.79
C ARG A 33 -9.13 -0.06 -10.34
N SER A 34 -8.66 0.68 -9.34
CA SER A 34 -7.26 0.77 -8.89
C SER A 34 -6.96 0.05 -7.56
N VAL A 35 -7.99 -0.55 -6.97
CA VAL A 35 -7.90 -1.24 -5.68
C VAL A 35 -8.93 -2.36 -5.64
N PHE A 36 -8.63 -3.43 -4.90
CA PHE A 36 -9.43 -4.65 -4.84
C PHE A 36 -9.98 -4.88 -3.43
N TYR A 37 -11.23 -5.35 -3.35
CA TYR A 37 -11.91 -5.73 -2.11
C TYR A 37 -12.60 -7.09 -2.27
N CYS A 38 -12.45 -8.00 -1.29
CA CYS A 38 -13.13 -9.31 -1.31
C CYS A 38 -14.61 -9.21 -0.96
N SER A 39 -15.05 -8.11 -0.32
CA SER A 39 -16.43 -7.91 0.11
C SER A 39 -16.83 -6.44 0.09
N LYS A 40 -18.14 -6.18 0.08
CA LYS A 40 -18.70 -4.83 0.25
C LYS A 40 -18.32 -4.22 1.60
N ASP A 41 -18.11 -5.04 2.63
CA ASP A 41 -17.76 -4.56 3.96
C ASP A 41 -16.31 -4.08 4.02
N CYS A 42 -15.37 -4.80 3.39
CA CYS A 42 -14.00 -4.31 3.22
C CYS A 42 -13.98 -2.99 2.44
N GLN A 43 -14.78 -2.86 1.39
CA GLN A 43 -14.90 -1.62 0.63
C GLN A 43 -15.48 -0.47 1.47
N LYS A 44 -16.58 -0.71 2.19
CA LYS A 44 -17.20 0.29 3.08
C LYS A 44 -16.23 0.76 4.16
N HIS A 45 -15.46 -0.15 4.74
CA HIS A 45 -14.51 0.18 5.79
C HIS A 45 -13.35 1.04 5.26
N ASP A 46 -12.91 0.81 4.02
CA ASP A 46 -11.89 1.66 3.38
C ASP A 46 -12.45 3.00 2.87
N PHE A 47 -13.76 3.07 2.62
CA PHE A 47 -14.39 4.20 1.92
C PHE A 47 -14.14 5.55 2.58
N SER A 48 -14.06 5.60 3.91
CA SER A 48 -13.82 6.83 4.68
C SER A 48 -12.54 7.56 4.25
N THR A 49 -11.50 6.82 3.86
CA THR A 49 -10.26 7.35 3.32
C THR A 49 -10.22 7.25 1.79
N HIS A 50 -10.61 6.11 1.23
CA HIS A 50 -10.59 5.88 -0.22
C HIS A 50 -11.33 6.97 -1.03
N LYS A 51 -12.44 7.50 -0.50
CA LYS A 51 -13.26 8.53 -1.16
C LYS A 51 -12.49 9.82 -1.49
N PHE A 52 -11.41 10.14 -0.77
CA PHE A 52 -10.62 11.35 -1.03
C PHE A 52 -10.04 11.37 -2.45
N LEU A 53 -9.60 10.20 -2.95
CA LEU A 53 -8.92 10.08 -4.24
C LEU A 53 -9.66 9.18 -5.25
N CYS A 54 -10.69 8.43 -4.84
CA CYS A 54 -11.43 7.50 -5.71
C CYS A 54 -11.90 8.16 -7.02
N LYS A 55 -12.61 9.28 -6.91
CA LYS A 55 -13.14 10.03 -8.06
C LYS A 55 -12.00 10.65 -8.87
N GLU A 56 -11.05 11.29 -8.18
CA GLU A 56 -9.93 11.99 -8.80
C GLU A 56 -9.01 11.05 -9.58
N TYR A 57 -8.84 9.80 -9.11
CA TYR A 57 -8.09 8.77 -9.83
C TYR A 57 -8.80 8.32 -11.10
N SER A 58 -10.13 8.14 -11.06
CA SER A 58 -10.91 7.72 -12.25
C SER A 58 -11.02 8.80 -13.31
N GLU A 59 -10.98 10.06 -12.89
CA GLU A 59 -11.20 11.23 -13.75
C GLU A 59 -9.90 12.02 -13.97
N GLN A 60 -8.75 11.44 -13.64
CA GLN A 60 -7.48 12.13 -13.79
C GLN A 60 -7.24 12.47 -15.27
N TYR A 61 -6.82 13.71 -15.53
CA TYR A 61 -6.49 14.15 -16.87
C TYR A 61 -5.36 13.29 -17.49
N PRO A 62 -5.27 13.23 -18.84
CA PRO A 62 -4.29 12.41 -19.52
C PRO A 62 -2.86 12.69 -19.04
N ARG A 63 -2.03 11.64 -19.03
CA ARG A 63 -0.61 11.75 -18.69
C ARG A 63 0.06 12.76 -19.64
N PRO A 64 0.72 13.82 -19.12
CA PRO A 64 1.33 14.84 -19.97
C PRO A 64 2.48 14.33 -20.85
N SER A 65 3.34 13.46 -20.31
CA SER A 65 4.42 12.80 -21.07
C SER A 65 4.78 11.43 -20.46
N PRO A 66 5.48 10.54 -21.18
CA PRO A 66 5.90 9.24 -20.64
C PRO A 66 6.70 9.31 -19.33
N ASP A 67 7.45 10.40 -19.12
CA ASP A 67 8.27 10.63 -17.92
C ASP A 67 7.45 11.06 -16.69
N HIS A 68 6.16 11.35 -16.87
CA HIS A 68 5.27 11.67 -15.77
C HIS A 68 4.70 10.39 -15.18
N LYS A 69 4.89 10.23 -13.86
CA LYS A 69 4.30 9.14 -13.08
C LYS A 69 3.25 9.71 -12.14
N ARG A 70 2.24 8.91 -11.81
CA ARG A 70 1.24 9.28 -10.80
C ARG A 70 1.85 9.27 -9.41
N ALA A 71 1.60 10.35 -8.68
CA ALA A 71 1.96 10.49 -7.27
C ALA A 71 0.79 11.09 -6.48
N ILE A 72 0.84 10.97 -5.16
CA ILE A 72 -0.14 11.57 -4.25
C ILE A 72 0.52 12.71 -3.52
N LEU A 73 -0.05 13.91 -3.64
CA LEU A 73 0.33 15.08 -2.87
C LEU A 73 -0.60 15.23 -1.67
N PHE A 74 -0.01 15.32 -0.48
CA PHE A 74 -0.66 15.78 0.74
C PHE A 74 -0.26 17.25 0.97
N PRO A 75 -1.04 18.22 0.49
CA PRO A 75 -0.76 19.63 0.76
C PRO A 75 -0.93 19.93 2.25
N ALA A 76 -0.01 20.70 2.83
CA ALA A 76 -0.05 20.97 4.27
C ALA A 76 -1.26 21.82 4.69
N ASP A 77 -1.62 22.77 3.85
CA ASP A 77 -2.61 23.82 4.11
C ASP A 77 -4.05 23.43 3.72
N LYS A 78 -4.25 22.29 3.05
CA LYS A 78 -5.58 21.80 2.63
C LYS A 78 -5.93 20.49 3.35
N ASN A 79 -7.23 20.20 3.44
CA ASN A 79 -7.73 18.99 4.10
C ASN A 79 -7.91 17.80 3.13
N LYS A 80 -7.52 17.95 1.86
CA LYS A 80 -7.75 16.94 0.83
C LYS A 80 -6.44 16.62 0.08
N PRO A 81 -6.05 15.35 -0.05
CA PRO A 81 -4.92 14.95 -0.87
C PRO A 81 -5.30 15.07 -2.35
N ARG A 82 -4.28 15.15 -3.20
CA ARG A 82 -4.45 15.28 -4.65
C ARG A 82 -3.68 14.22 -5.40
N MET A 83 -4.27 13.73 -6.49
CA MET A 83 -3.56 12.95 -7.48
C MET A 83 -2.85 13.90 -8.43
N ILE A 84 -1.55 13.72 -8.61
CA ILE A 84 -0.73 14.58 -9.46
C ILE A 84 0.06 13.76 -10.47
N TRP A 85 0.34 14.36 -11.62
CA TRP A 85 1.40 13.89 -12.51
C TRP A 85 2.70 14.57 -12.11
N MET A 86 3.71 13.78 -11.77
CA MET A 86 5.01 14.29 -11.34
C MET A 86 6.09 13.76 -12.27
N GLN A 87 6.93 14.67 -12.76
CA GLN A 87 8.16 14.32 -13.44
C GLN A 87 9.27 14.20 -12.39
N PHE A 88 9.90 13.03 -12.30
CA PHE A 88 10.98 12.79 -11.36
C PHE A 88 12.30 13.10 -12.07
N LYS A 89 12.99 14.18 -11.64
CA LYS A 89 14.33 14.53 -12.14
C LYS A 89 15.33 14.46 -11.01
N SER A 90 16.25 13.51 -11.09
CA SER A 90 17.48 13.44 -10.29
C SER A 90 17.31 13.54 -8.76
N GLY A 91 16.17 13.10 -8.22
CA GLY A 91 15.94 13.09 -6.77
C GLY A 91 15.67 14.45 -6.10
N TRP A 92 15.45 15.53 -6.87
CA TRP A 92 15.18 16.87 -6.32
C TRP A 92 13.68 17.20 -6.31
N ILE A 93 13.21 17.93 -5.28
CA ILE A 93 11.91 18.60 -5.28
C ILE A 93 12.17 20.11 -5.27
N GLY A 94 12.08 20.74 -6.44
CA GLY A 94 12.53 22.13 -6.62
C GLY A 94 14.05 22.22 -6.51
N ASN A 95 14.56 23.07 -5.61
CA ASN A 95 16.00 23.34 -5.42
C ASN A 95 16.63 22.58 -4.23
N ALA A 96 15.89 21.69 -3.57
CA ALA A 96 16.38 20.96 -2.40
C ALA A 96 16.25 19.44 -2.60
N MET A 97 17.23 18.70 -2.07
CA MET A 97 17.09 17.26 -1.88
C MET A 97 16.07 17.04 -0.76
N PRO A 98 14.98 16.30 -1.02
CA PRO A 98 13.98 16.01 0.00
C PRO A 98 14.48 14.90 0.93
N GLY A 99 14.00 14.95 2.17
CA GLY A 99 14.00 13.78 3.03
C GLY A 99 13.10 12.70 2.44
N PHE A 100 13.48 11.45 2.63
CA PHE A 100 12.67 10.33 2.18
C PHE A 100 12.57 9.20 3.20
N ARG A 101 11.47 8.45 3.08
CA ARG A 101 11.23 7.23 3.84
C ARG A 101 10.59 6.18 2.95
N TYR A 102 11.13 4.97 3.00
CA TYR A 102 10.62 3.82 2.28
C TYR A 102 9.67 3.00 3.16
N VAL A 103 8.60 2.51 2.54
CA VAL A 103 7.64 1.59 3.16
C VAL A 103 7.58 0.34 2.30
N GLU A 104 8.27 -0.69 2.80
CA GLU A 104 8.38 -2.00 2.15
C GLU A 104 7.36 -3.00 2.72
N VAL A 105 6.79 -2.70 3.89
CA VAL A 105 5.81 -3.54 4.59
C VAL A 105 4.69 -2.69 5.18
N ASN A 106 3.44 -3.07 4.92
CA ASN A 106 2.27 -2.57 5.62
C ASN A 106 2.12 -3.29 6.97
N LYS A 107 2.68 -2.70 8.02
CA LYS A 107 2.67 -3.28 9.38
C LYS A 107 1.28 -3.51 9.96
N VAL A 108 0.30 -2.68 9.61
CA VAL A 108 -1.09 -2.80 10.10
C VAL A 108 -1.78 -4.05 9.54
N ARG A 109 -1.38 -4.48 8.33
CA ARG A 109 -2.02 -5.60 7.62
C ARG A 109 -1.08 -6.78 7.35
N GLY A 110 0.16 -6.73 7.83
CA GLY A 110 1.17 -7.75 7.57
C GLY A 110 1.48 -7.99 6.09
N ARG A 111 1.22 -7.03 5.19
CA ARG A 111 1.47 -7.19 3.75
C ARG A 111 2.87 -6.69 3.40
N ARG A 112 3.71 -7.57 2.84
CA ARG A 112 4.98 -7.18 2.21
C ARG A 112 4.72 -6.62 0.81
N LEU A 113 5.26 -5.45 0.53
CA LEU A 113 5.20 -4.78 -0.78
C LEU A 113 6.49 -5.03 -1.56
N GLY A 114 7.62 -5.00 -0.85
CA GLY A 114 8.94 -5.22 -1.40
C GLY A 114 10.00 -5.44 -0.31
N ARG A 115 11.26 -5.42 -0.71
CA ARG A 115 12.45 -5.47 0.16
C ARG A 115 13.66 -4.85 -0.54
N GLY A 116 14.69 -4.50 0.22
CA GLY A 116 15.97 -4.02 -0.31
C GLY A 116 16.05 -2.54 -0.72
N PHE A 117 14.99 -1.75 -0.53
CA PHE A 117 14.94 -0.32 -0.89
C PHE A 117 15.47 0.61 0.20
N SER A 118 15.52 0.15 1.45
CA SER A 118 16.02 0.97 2.56
C SER A 118 17.52 1.30 2.38
N PRO A 119 17.96 2.56 2.65
CA PRO A 119 19.37 2.95 2.50
C PRO A 119 20.31 2.06 3.30
N GLY A 120 21.38 1.60 2.67
CA GLY A 120 22.38 0.70 3.29
C GLY A 120 21.97 -0.78 3.32
N SER A 121 20.80 -1.14 2.79
CA SER A 121 20.44 -2.54 2.57
C SER A 121 21.42 -3.22 1.61
N ARG A 122 21.84 -4.44 1.94
CA ARG A 122 22.60 -5.32 1.05
C ARG A 122 21.70 -6.32 0.29
N GLU A 123 20.42 -6.34 0.61
CA GLU A 123 19.45 -7.20 -0.07
C GLU A 123 19.19 -6.70 -1.48
N LYS A 124 19.07 -7.63 -2.43
CA LYS A 124 18.58 -7.31 -3.78
C LYS A 124 17.15 -6.76 -3.69
N GLN A 125 16.92 -5.63 -4.34
CA GLN A 125 15.60 -5.04 -4.45
C GLN A 125 14.62 -5.99 -5.14
N ASP A 126 13.44 -6.15 -4.55
CA ASP A 126 12.38 -7.02 -5.04
C ASP A 126 11.00 -6.44 -4.68
N GLY A 127 10.01 -6.68 -5.54
CA GLY A 127 8.67 -6.10 -5.44
C GLY A 127 8.67 -4.60 -5.69
N TYR A 128 8.04 -3.83 -4.79
CA TYR A 128 8.03 -2.37 -4.83
C TYR A 128 7.96 -1.78 -3.43
N CYS A 129 8.25 -0.49 -3.29
CA CYS A 129 8.02 0.22 -2.04
C CYS A 129 7.23 1.51 -2.27
N ILE A 130 6.66 2.01 -1.19
CA ILE A 130 6.01 3.32 -1.15
C ILE A 130 7.02 4.31 -0.58
N LYS A 131 7.42 5.29 -1.38
CA LYS A 131 8.38 6.32 -0.99
C LYS A 131 7.63 7.58 -0.58
N PHE A 132 7.79 7.97 0.68
CA PHE A 132 7.40 9.27 1.18
C PHE A 132 8.53 10.25 0.96
N MET A 133 8.23 11.41 0.39
CA MET A 133 9.15 12.52 0.24
C MET A 133 8.60 13.73 0.99
N PHE A 134 9.45 14.38 1.77
CA PHE A 134 9.13 15.53 2.61
C PHE A 134 10.31 16.51 2.65
N ARG A 135 10.06 17.75 3.08
CA ARG A 135 11.15 18.72 3.27
C ARG A 135 11.88 18.41 4.57
N ASP A 136 13.20 18.24 4.55
CA ASP A 136 13.97 17.86 5.74
C ASP A 136 13.96 18.92 6.88
N ASN A 137 13.78 20.20 6.54
CA ASN A 137 13.79 21.30 7.53
C ASN A 137 12.44 21.57 8.21
N TYR A 138 11.45 20.67 8.12
CA TYR A 138 10.08 20.93 8.59
C TYR A 138 9.96 21.21 10.10
N LEU A 139 10.96 20.83 10.91
CA LEU A 139 10.99 21.06 12.36
C LEU A 139 11.45 22.49 12.72
N VAL A 140 12.13 23.19 11.82
CA VAL A 140 12.79 24.48 12.10
C VAL A 140 12.32 25.61 11.18
N ASP A 141 11.50 25.32 10.15
CA ASP A 141 11.08 26.30 9.14
C ASP A 141 9.68 26.90 9.37
N GLY A 142 9.02 26.58 10.49
CA GLY A 142 7.67 27.05 10.79
C GLY A 142 6.57 26.42 9.90
N SER A 143 6.85 25.29 9.23
CA SER A 143 5.89 24.59 8.39
C SER A 143 4.58 24.27 9.11
N PHE A 144 3.46 24.49 8.42
CA PHE A 144 2.13 24.12 8.92
C PHE A 144 2.02 22.61 9.12
N THR A 145 1.28 22.23 10.16
CA THR A 145 0.78 20.87 10.35
C THR A 145 0.01 20.41 9.12
N ASN A 146 0.32 19.21 8.60
CA ASN A 146 -0.28 18.70 7.38
C ASN A 146 -1.73 18.25 7.60
N ARG A 147 -2.67 19.18 7.37
CA ARG A 147 -4.11 18.95 7.54
C ARG A 147 -4.66 17.88 6.59
N SER A 148 -4.03 17.70 5.43
CA SER A 148 -4.43 16.67 4.47
C SER A 148 -4.16 15.27 5.01
N ILE A 149 -3.02 15.06 5.66
CA ILE A 149 -2.68 13.79 6.31
C ILE A 149 -3.63 13.55 7.49
N GLU A 150 -3.81 14.55 8.34
CA GLU A 150 -4.72 14.45 9.49
C GLU A 150 -6.14 14.05 9.06
N ALA A 151 -6.70 14.71 8.04
CA ALA A 151 -8.03 14.41 7.52
C ALA A 151 -8.16 12.98 6.97
N CYS A 152 -7.12 12.46 6.30
CA CYS A 152 -7.15 11.11 5.73
C CYS A 152 -7.00 10.01 6.77
N VAL A 153 -6.24 10.27 7.84
CA VAL A 153 -5.95 9.30 8.90
C VAL A 153 -7.00 9.33 10.02
N ARG A 154 -7.63 10.48 10.30
CA ARG A 154 -8.62 10.67 11.38
C ARG A 154 -9.67 9.55 11.51
N PRO A 155 -10.24 8.97 10.43
CA PRO A 155 -11.18 7.85 10.56
C PRO A 155 -10.61 6.59 11.24
N TRP A 156 -9.30 6.46 11.32
CA TRP A 156 -8.57 5.32 11.89
C TRP A 156 -8.08 5.61 13.31
N GLY A 157 -8.15 6.86 13.77
CA GLY A 157 -7.75 7.29 15.11
C GLY A 157 -6.88 8.55 15.09
N PRO A 158 -6.62 9.13 16.27
CA PRO A 158 -5.81 10.33 16.40
C PRO A 158 -4.34 10.04 16.10
N LEU A 159 -3.65 11.04 15.52
CA LEU A 159 -2.21 11.04 15.39
C LEU A 159 -1.59 11.69 16.63
N ARG A 160 -0.52 11.09 17.16
CA ARG A 160 0.28 11.67 18.26
C ARG A 160 1.08 12.87 17.78
N ARG A 161 1.61 12.82 16.57
CA ARG A 161 2.31 13.92 15.89
C ARG A 161 1.90 13.93 14.44
N VAL A 162 1.28 15.01 13.97
CA VAL A 162 0.97 15.13 12.55
C VAL A 162 2.22 15.63 11.83
N PRO A 163 2.62 15.03 10.68
CA PRO A 163 3.73 15.54 9.88
C PRO A 163 3.51 17.00 9.49
N HIS A 164 4.58 17.79 9.40
CA HIS A 164 4.50 19.17 8.92
C HIS A 164 4.93 19.24 7.45
N GLY A 165 4.47 20.30 6.78
CA GLY A 165 4.85 20.58 5.40
C GLY A 165 4.19 19.63 4.39
N PRO A 166 4.34 19.93 3.09
CA PRO A 166 3.79 19.09 2.03
C PRO A 166 4.53 17.76 1.97
N VAL A 167 3.78 16.68 1.75
CA VAL A 167 4.32 15.33 1.61
C VAL A 167 3.89 14.78 0.25
N VAL A 168 4.82 14.18 -0.47
CA VAL A 168 4.53 13.47 -1.72
C VAL A 168 4.76 11.98 -1.50
N VAL A 169 3.85 11.18 -2.01
CA VAL A 169 3.95 9.72 -2.00
C VAL A 169 4.06 9.23 -3.43
N SER A 170 5.11 8.44 -3.71
CA SER A 170 5.33 7.76 -4.99
C SER A 170 5.47 6.25 -4.78
N ARG A 171 5.33 5.49 -5.87
CA ARG A 171 5.69 4.07 -5.93
C ARG A 171 7.08 3.97 -6.54
N THR A 172 7.96 3.27 -5.86
CA THR A 172 9.32 3.02 -6.32
C THR A 172 9.49 1.52 -6.57
N VAL A 173 10.09 1.18 -7.69
CA VAL A 173 10.35 -0.18 -8.17
C VAL A 173 11.86 -0.34 -8.43
N PRO A 174 12.39 -1.57 -8.46
CA PRO A 174 13.80 -1.78 -8.78
C PRO A 174 14.10 -1.21 -10.16
N ASP A 175 15.25 -0.56 -10.34
CA ASP A 175 15.67 -0.06 -11.64
C ASP A 175 15.83 -1.25 -12.61
N ALA A 176 15.04 -1.24 -13.69
CA ALA A 176 15.07 -2.28 -14.71
C ALA A 176 16.38 -2.31 -15.52
N LEU A 177 17.17 -1.23 -15.46
CA LEU A 177 18.36 -1.03 -16.29
C LEU A 177 19.65 -0.81 -15.47
N ASP A 178 19.57 -0.77 -14.14
CA ASP A 178 20.70 -0.50 -13.23
C ASP A 178 21.51 0.74 -13.63
N ARG A 179 20.81 1.81 -14.06
CA ARG A 179 21.40 2.99 -14.74
C ARG A 179 21.75 4.13 -13.79
N THR A 180 21.51 4.01 -12.49
CA THR A 180 21.84 5.07 -11.52
C THR A 180 22.53 4.50 -10.28
N LEU A 181 23.41 5.31 -9.67
CA LEU A 181 24.14 5.00 -8.42
C LEU A 181 23.21 4.68 -7.21
N PHE A 182 21.88 4.82 -7.37
CA PHE A 182 20.86 4.52 -6.36
C PHE A 182 19.77 3.53 -6.83
N GLY A 183 19.90 2.94 -8.02
CA GLY A 183 19.22 1.70 -8.44
C GLY A 183 17.68 1.63 -8.37
N GLU A 184 16.94 2.74 -8.40
CA GLU A 184 15.48 2.72 -8.27
C GLU A 184 14.76 3.53 -9.38
N ASP A 185 13.64 3.01 -9.90
CA ASP A 185 12.74 3.70 -10.85
C ASP A 185 11.38 4.00 -10.18
N VAL A 186 10.58 4.88 -10.80
CA VAL A 186 9.27 5.30 -10.30
C VAL A 186 8.17 4.75 -11.19
N ASP A 187 7.15 4.16 -10.57
CA ASP A 187 5.95 3.66 -11.23
C ASP A 187 4.70 4.43 -10.76
N ASP A 188 3.59 4.23 -11.48
CA ASP A 188 2.31 4.83 -11.14
C ASP A 188 1.79 4.32 -9.79
N VAL A 189 1.51 5.28 -8.91
CA VAL A 189 0.75 5.02 -7.69
C VAL A 189 -0.68 4.55 -8.03
N THR A 190 -1.15 3.59 -7.23
CA THR A 190 -2.50 3.04 -7.21
C THR A 190 -3.22 3.42 -5.92
N LEU A 191 -4.54 3.23 -5.88
CA LEU A 191 -5.29 3.44 -4.63
C LEU A 191 -5.08 2.31 -3.60
N ALA A 192 -4.46 1.19 -3.99
CA ALA A 192 -3.92 0.23 -3.02
C ALA A 192 -2.71 0.82 -2.27
N ASP A 193 -1.79 1.49 -2.98
CA ASP A 193 -0.66 2.15 -2.34
C ASP A 193 -1.12 3.29 -1.42
N PHE A 194 -2.16 4.04 -1.81
CA PHE A 194 -2.77 5.04 -0.93
C PHE A 194 -3.21 4.42 0.40
N ARG A 195 -3.86 3.26 0.38
CA ARG A 195 -4.25 2.56 1.61
C ARG A 195 -3.04 2.16 2.46
N HIS A 196 -1.99 1.65 1.82
CA HIS A 196 -0.76 1.26 2.49
C HIS A 196 -0.03 2.47 3.08
N ALA A 197 -0.02 3.61 2.39
CA ALA A 197 0.51 4.88 2.86
C ALA A 197 -0.25 5.39 4.11
N ILE A 198 -1.59 5.36 4.10
CA ILE A 198 -2.39 5.77 5.26
C ILE A 198 -2.17 4.85 6.45
N ASN A 199 -2.06 3.53 6.23
CA ASN A 199 -1.71 2.60 7.30
C ASN A 199 -0.33 2.90 7.90
N HIS A 200 0.65 3.23 7.06
CA HIS A 200 1.97 3.62 7.52
C HIS A 200 1.91 4.90 8.36
N LEU A 201 1.25 5.95 7.87
CA LEU A 201 1.09 7.21 8.60
C LEU A 201 0.42 7.00 9.95
N TRP A 202 -0.67 6.22 10.00
CA TRP A 202 -1.33 5.89 11.26
C TRP A 202 -0.45 5.06 12.20
N SER A 203 0.23 4.03 11.69
CA SER A 203 1.10 3.17 12.52
C SER A 203 2.33 3.90 13.05
N TYR A 204 2.91 4.79 12.23
CA TYR A 204 4.15 5.49 12.56
C TYR A 204 3.90 6.72 13.45
N TYR A 205 2.86 7.49 13.15
CA TYR A 205 2.54 8.75 13.83
C TYR A 205 1.41 8.64 14.85
N GLY A 206 0.65 7.55 14.87
CA GLY A 206 -0.43 7.29 15.81
C GLY A 206 0.05 6.92 17.22
N THR A 207 -0.89 6.79 18.14
CA THR A 207 -0.66 6.46 19.56
C THR A 207 -0.38 4.98 19.82
N ALA A 208 -0.38 4.14 18.78
CA ALA A 208 -0.39 2.67 18.91
C ALA A 208 0.91 2.03 19.43
N ARG A 209 2.01 2.76 19.68
CA ARG A 209 3.27 2.18 20.18
C ARG A 209 3.18 1.56 21.59
N GLU A 210 2.15 1.86 22.38
CA GLU A 210 2.00 1.30 23.73
C GLU A 210 1.17 0.01 23.82
N LYS A 211 0.56 -0.47 22.72
CA LYS A 211 -0.27 -1.69 22.74
C LYS A 211 0.22 -2.84 21.88
N PHE A 212 1.37 -2.68 21.21
CA PHE A 212 1.98 -3.72 20.40
C PHE A 212 3.33 -4.12 20.98
N SER A 213 3.34 -4.66 22.20
CA SER A 213 4.40 -5.57 22.64
C SER A 213 4.25 -6.88 21.87
N GLU A 214 5.37 -7.53 21.53
CA GLU A 214 5.47 -8.78 20.74
C GLU A 214 4.71 -10.00 21.30
N SER A 215 3.97 -9.84 22.39
CA SER A 215 3.18 -10.88 23.05
C SER A 215 1.67 -10.61 23.11
N SER A 216 1.17 -9.51 22.54
CA SER A 216 -0.27 -9.19 22.57
C SER A 216 -0.91 -9.30 21.17
N PRO A 217 -1.90 -10.19 20.97
CA PRO A 217 -2.59 -10.31 19.69
C PRO A 217 -3.26 -8.99 19.32
N LEU A 218 -3.15 -8.62 18.03
CA LEU A 218 -3.89 -7.51 17.44
C LEU A 218 -5.35 -7.55 17.94
N PRO A 219 -5.97 -6.39 18.25
CA PRO A 219 -7.39 -6.39 18.60
C PRO A 219 -8.14 -7.15 17.51
N PRO A 220 -8.95 -8.16 17.86
CA PRO A 220 -9.63 -8.98 16.88
C PRO A 220 -10.40 -8.05 15.96
N PHE A 221 -10.09 -8.10 14.67
CA PHE A 221 -10.93 -7.47 13.67
C PHE A 221 -12.33 -8.07 13.84
N PRO A 222 -13.41 -7.27 13.94
CA PRO A 222 -14.71 -7.79 14.37
C PRO A 222 -15.34 -8.84 13.44
N PHE A 223 -14.72 -9.21 12.31
CA PHE A 223 -15.24 -10.24 11.42
C PHE A 223 -14.15 -11.02 10.65
N ALA A 224 -13.11 -11.51 11.32
CA ALA A 224 -12.52 -12.75 10.85
C ALA A 224 -13.52 -13.87 11.17
N ARG A 225 -14.53 -14.09 10.32
CA ARG A 225 -15.30 -15.34 10.38
C ARG A 225 -14.28 -16.47 10.25
N ALA A 226 -14.28 -17.39 11.20
CA ALA A 226 -13.52 -18.62 11.10
C ALA A 226 -13.80 -19.27 9.72
N PRO A 227 -12.80 -19.89 9.08
CA PRO A 227 -13.07 -20.73 7.92
C PRO A 227 -14.17 -21.74 8.29
N PRO A 228 -15.11 -22.06 7.38
CA PRO A 228 -16.06 -23.13 7.64
C PRO A 228 -15.28 -24.40 8.02
N PRO A 229 -15.78 -25.21 8.97
CA PRO A 229 -15.14 -26.47 9.31
C PRO A 229 -14.97 -27.30 8.03
N ALA A 230 -13.83 -27.96 7.89
CA ALA A 230 -13.61 -28.89 6.80
C ALA A 230 -14.80 -29.88 6.75
N PRO A 231 -15.29 -30.25 5.55
CA PRO A 231 -16.29 -31.29 5.44
C PRO A 231 -15.75 -32.53 6.15
N ALA A 232 -16.60 -33.15 6.97
CA ALA A 232 -16.26 -34.41 7.63
C ALA A 232 -15.76 -35.41 6.56
N PRO A 233 -14.71 -36.20 6.84
CA PRO A 233 -14.33 -37.29 5.95
C PRO A 233 -15.58 -38.14 5.70
N ALA A 234 -15.84 -38.44 4.43
CA ALA A 234 -16.86 -39.41 4.09
C ALA A 234 -16.50 -40.72 4.81
N ASP A 235 -17.47 -41.30 5.53
CA ASP A 235 -17.34 -42.64 6.07
C ASP A 235 -17.15 -43.60 4.89
N GLU A 236 -15.89 -43.86 4.57
CA GLU A 236 -15.46 -45.01 3.80
C GLU A 236 -15.45 -46.17 4.79
N ASP A 237 -16.52 -46.97 4.78
CA ASP A 237 -16.43 -48.42 4.89
C ASP A 237 -17.83 -49.06 4.90
N THR A 238 -18.09 -49.92 3.92
CA THR A 238 -18.57 -51.28 4.19
C THR A 238 -18.39 -52.10 2.91
N GLU A 239 -17.21 -52.72 2.79
CA GLU A 239 -17.05 -53.94 2.01
C GLU A 239 -18.05 -55.00 2.54
N ILE A 240 -19.07 -55.27 1.74
CA ILE A 240 -19.91 -56.46 1.93
C ILE A 240 -19.13 -57.64 1.32
N THR A 241 -18.52 -58.44 2.18
CA THR A 241 -17.99 -59.75 1.82
C THR A 241 -19.15 -60.73 1.55
N PRO A 242 -19.15 -61.48 0.43
CA PRO A 242 -20.13 -62.55 0.23
C PRO A 242 -19.65 -63.82 0.93
N SER A 243 -20.45 -64.31 1.89
CA SER A 243 -20.28 -65.61 2.51
C SER A 243 -20.60 -66.73 1.53
N GLN A 244 -19.67 -67.66 1.37
CA GLN A 244 -19.88 -68.95 0.69
C GLN A 244 -20.91 -69.79 1.46
N GLY A 245 -21.81 -70.42 0.70
CA GLY A 245 -22.77 -71.43 1.13
C GLY A 245 -23.49 -72.01 -0.08
#